data_AF-A0A8T7FUW6-F1
#
_entry.id   AF-A0A8T7FUW6-F1
#
_cell.length_a   1.000
_cell.length_b   1.000
_cell.length_c   1.000
_cell.angle_alpha   90.00
_cell.angle_beta   90.00
_cell.angle_gamma   90.00
#
_symmetry.space_group_name_H-M   'P 1'
#
loop_
_entity.id
_entity.type
_entity.pdbx_description
1 polymer ?
#
loop_
_entity_poly.entity_id
_entity_poly.type
_entity_poly.pdbx_seq_one_letter_code
_entity_poly.pdbx_strand_id
1 'polypeptide(L)'
;MEKRKPLTSEEITAIVDGFEPIDWVQMKLLADLPPEKRLIPGLVAQEFAMAALRGTFRNKFPELTMPEINMKVLAYLTPVHMEVK
;
A
#
# COMPACT_ATOMS: atom_id res chain seq x y z
N MET A 1 -14.35 -11.18 -32.87
CA MET A 1 -13.97 -11.64 -31.52
C MET A 1 -12.66 -12.38 -31.64
N GLU A 2 -11.60 -11.84 -31.06
CA GLU A 2 -10.28 -12.44 -31.10
C GLU A 2 -10.28 -13.70 -30.22
N LYS A 3 -9.93 -14.86 -30.80
CA LYS A 3 -9.92 -16.13 -30.08
C LYS A 3 -8.78 -16.09 -29.07
N ARG A 4 -9.10 -16.06 -27.77
CA ARG A 4 -8.09 -16.17 -26.71
C ARG A 4 -7.39 -17.52 -26.83
N LYS A 5 -6.11 -17.51 -27.19
CA LYS A 5 -5.26 -18.72 -27.19
C LYS A 5 -4.86 -19.02 -25.74
N PRO A 6 -4.96 -20.28 -25.27
CA PRO A 6 -4.42 -20.65 -23.96
C PRO A 6 -2.89 -20.57 -23.98
N LEU A 7 -2.31 -20.10 -22.86
CA LEU A 7 -0.86 -20.07 -22.67
C LEU A 7 -0.32 -21.48 -22.44
N THR A 8 0.90 -21.71 -22.92
CA THR A 8 1.70 -22.91 -22.66
C THR A 8 2.33 -22.86 -21.27
N SER A 9 2.79 -24.01 -20.77
CA SER A 9 3.44 -24.10 -19.46
C SER A 9 4.71 -23.26 -19.40
N GLU A 10 5.49 -23.21 -20.49
CA GLU A 10 6.68 -22.38 -20.60
C GLU A 10 6.34 -20.88 -20.56
N GLU A 11 5.30 -20.46 -21.29
CA GLU A 11 4.84 -19.06 -21.28
C GLU A 11 4.34 -18.64 -19.90
N ILE A 12 3.61 -19.51 -19.19
CA ILE A 12 3.17 -19.25 -17.81
C ILE A 12 4.38 -19.14 -16.88
N THR A 13 5.34 -20.05 -16.99
CA THR A 13 6.55 -20.05 -16.14
C THR A 13 7.36 -18.78 -16.35
N ALA A 14 7.52 -18.34 -17.60
CA ALA A 14 8.22 -17.09 -17.92
C ALA A 14 7.50 -15.84 -17.39
N ILE A 15 6.16 -15.86 -17.31
CA ILE A 15 5.36 -14.75 -16.75
C ILE A 15 5.53 -14.66 -15.22
N VAL A 16 5.61 -15.80 -14.54
CA VAL A 16 5.70 -15.84 -13.07
C VAL A 16 7.14 -15.91 -12.55
N ASP A 17 8.13 -15.90 -13.46
CA ASP A 17 9.53 -15.89 -13.09
C ASP A 17 9.86 -14.61 -12.30
N GLY A 18 10.47 -14.79 -11.13
CA GLY A 18 10.74 -13.71 -10.18
C GLY A 18 9.56 -13.27 -9.30
N PHE A 19 8.36 -13.87 -9.44
CA PHE A 19 7.32 -13.69 -8.43
C PHE A 19 7.61 -14.54 -7.20
N GLU A 20 7.46 -13.95 -6.02
CA GLU A 20 7.54 -14.71 -4.78
C GLU A 20 6.41 -15.76 -4.76
N PRO A 21 6.71 -17.00 -4.32
CA PRO A 21 5.69 -18.02 -4.15
C PRO A 21 4.58 -17.51 -3.23
N ILE A 22 3.32 -17.77 -3.60
CA ILE A 22 2.18 -17.42 -2.75
C ILE A 22 2.32 -18.17 -1.42
N ASP A 23 2.34 -17.43 -0.31
CA ASP A 23 2.24 -18.02 1.03
C ASP A 23 0.79 -18.45 1.29
N TRP A 24 0.51 -19.70 0.94
CA TRP A 24 -0.81 -20.32 1.14
C TRP A 24 -1.25 -20.40 2.60
N VAL A 25 -0.29 -20.47 3.54
CA VAL A 25 -0.59 -20.51 4.98
C VAL A 25 -1.07 -19.13 5.42
N GLN A 26 -0.34 -18.07 5.05
CA GLN A 26 -0.75 -16.70 5.34
C GLN A 26 -2.10 -16.38 4.70
N MET A 27 -2.32 -16.76 3.43
CA MET A 27 -3.59 -16.56 2.74
C MET A 27 -4.78 -17.21 3.45
N LYS A 28 -4.61 -18.45 3.93
CA LYS A 28 -5.65 -19.16 4.68
C LYS A 28 -5.93 -18.48 6.02
N LEU A 29 -4.89 -18.12 6.77
CA LEU A 29 -5.04 -17.42 8.05
C LEU A 29 -5.76 -16.08 7.88
N LEU A 30 -5.46 -15.33 6.82
CA LEU A 30 -6.18 -14.10 6.49
C LEU A 30 -7.64 -14.36 6.11
N ALA A 31 -7.91 -15.44 5.35
CA ALA A 31 -9.27 -15.82 4.97
C ALA A 31 -10.14 -16.25 6.17
N ASP A 32 -9.53 -16.84 7.19
CA ASP A 32 -10.24 -17.28 8.41
C ASP A 32 -10.50 -16.13 9.39
N LEU A 33 -9.84 -14.98 9.22
CA LEU A 33 -10.13 -13.78 10.01
C LEU A 33 -11.47 -13.15 9.58
N PRO A 34 -12.32 -12.73 10.53
CA PRO A 34 -13.44 -11.84 10.24
C PRO A 34 -12.96 -10.55 9.54
N PRO A 35 -13.75 -9.96 8.62
CA PRO A 35 -13.35 -8.77 7.85
C PRO A 35 -12.82 -7.62 8.73
N GLU A 36 -13.43 -7.38 9.88
CA GLU A 36 -13.03 -6.37 10.84
C GLU A 36 -11.60 -6.61 11.38
N LYS A 37 -11.20 -7.86 11.58
CA LYS A 37 -9.86 -8.21 12.04
C LYS A 37 -8.80 -8.10 10.93
N ARG A 38 -9.22 -8.03 9.67
CA ARG A 38 -8.32 -7.76 8.54
C ARG A 38 -8.05 -6.27 8.37
N LEU A 39 -9.06 -5.42 8.59
CA LEU A 39 -9.00 -3.99 8.29
C LEU A 39 -8.56 -3.14 9.48
N ILE A 40 -9.08 -3.41 10.68
CA ILE A 40 -8.85 -2.55 11.86
C ILE A 40 -7.36 -2.38 12.18
N PRO A 41 -6.51 -3.43 12.18
CA PRO A 41 -5.09 -3.25 12.46
C PRO A 41 -4.40 -2.29 11.49
N GLY A 42 -4.74 -2.38 10.20
CA GLY A 42 -4.22 -1.47 9.17
C GLY A 42 -4.66 -0.02 9.40
N LEU A 43 -5.94 0.18 9.72
CA LEU A 43 -6.47 1.52 10.02
C LEU A 43 -5.81 2.14 11.27
N VAL A 44 -5.60 1.34 12.32
CA VAL A 44 -4.92 1.78 13.55
C VAL A 44 -3.47 2.15 13.26
N ALA A 45 -2.75 1.30 12.52
CA ALA A 45 -1.37 1.57 12.14
C ALA A 45 -1.25 2.84 11.27
N GLN A 46 -2.17 3.02 10.32
CA GLN A 46 -2.23 4.21 9.48
C GLN A 46 -2.47 5.48 10.31
N GLU A 47 -3.45 5.50 11.22
CA GLU A 47 -3.71 6.68 12.04
C GLU A 47 -2.52 6.99 12.97
N PHE A 48 -1.88 5.96 13.52
CA PHE A 48 -0.66 6.15 14.30
C PHE A 48 0.46 6.81 13.48
N ALA A 49 0.72 6.33 12.25
CA ALA A 49 1.71 6.91 11.36
C ALA A 49 1.38 8.36 10.99
N MET A 50 0.11 8.64 10.67
CA MET A 50 -0.38 9.99 10.38
C MET A 50 -0.19 10.94 11.57
N ALA A 51 -0.56 10.50 12.79
CA ALA A 51 -0.40 11.29 14.00
C ALA A 51 1.06 11.60 14.32
N ALA A 52 1.95 10.62 14.16
CA ALA A 52 3.38 10.80 14.33
C ALA A 52 3.93 11.86 13.35
N LEU A 53 3.60 11.75 12.06
CA LEU A 53 4.01 12.71 11.03
C LEU A 53 3.46 14.12 11.29
N ARG A 54 2.20 14.26 11.70
CA ARG A 54 1.62 15.56 12.09
C ARG A 54 2.41 16.17 13.26
N GLY A 55 2.75 15.37 14.27
CA GLY A 55 3.58 15.82 15.41
C GLY A 55 4.96 16.31 14.96
N THR A 56 5.65 15.53 14.13
CA THR A 56 6.95 15.89 13.57
C THR A 56 6.87 17.18 12.75
N PHE A 57 5.88 17.33 11.88
CA PHE A 57 5.75 18.53 11.05
C PHE A 57 5.34 19.76 11.85
N ARG A 58 4.50 19.63 12.88
CA ARG A 58 4.20 20.77 13.78
C ARG A 58 5.46 21.29 14.48
N ASN A 59 6.35 20.40 14.92
CA ASN A 59 7.60 20.80 15.55
C ASN A 59 8.57 21.44 14.55
N LYS A 60 8.58 20.95 13.30
CA LYS A 60 9.47 21.44 12.24
C LYS A 60 9.00 22.75 11.60
N PHE A 61 7.69 22.95 11.54
CA PHE A 61 7.01 24.07 10.88
C PHE A 61 5.95 24.68 11.82
N PRO A 62 6.36 25.29 12.94
CA PRO A 62 5.44 25.81 13.95
C PRO A 62 4.54 26.95 13.45
N GLU A 63 4.93 27.60 12.35
CA GLU A 63 4.16 28.67 11.69
C GLU A 63 2.96 28.16 10.88
N LEU A 64 2.94 26.87 10.53
CA LEU A 64 1.92 26.31 9.66
C LEU A 64 0.63 25.97 10.40
N THR A 65 -0.48 26.23 9.72
CA THR A 65 -1.81 25.81 10.16
C THR A 65 -1.98 24.29 10.02
N MET A 66 -2.99 23.73 10.69
CA MET A 66 -3.26 22.30 10.60
C MET A 66 -3.56 21.78 9.18
N PRO A 67 -4.34 22.51 8.34
CA PRO A 67 -4.52 22.12 6.96
C PRO A 67 -3.20 22.03 6.19
N GLU A 68 -2.28 22.98 6.38
CA GLU A 68 -0.97 22.97 5.72
C GLU A 68 -0.07 21.82 6.21
N ILE A 69 -0.11 21.54 7.52
CA ILE A 69 0.55 20.35 8.09
C ILE A 69 -0.01 19.06 7.45
N ASN A 70 -1.33 18.93 7.33
CA ASN A 70 -1.97 17.78 6.68
C ASN A 70 -1.54 17.63 5.21
N MET A 71 -1.39 18.74 4.48
CA MET A 71 -0.87 18.71 3.11
C MET A 71 0.57 18.21 3.05
N LYS A 72 1.43 18.56 4.02
CA LYS A 72 2.79 18.00 4.11
C LYS A 72 2.78 16.50 4.41
N VAL A 73 1.90 16.04 5.30
CA VAL A 73 1.71 14.60 5.56
C VAL A 73 1.30 13.86 4.30
N LEU A 74 0.32 14.41 3.56
CA LEU A 74 -0.13 13.84 2.30
C LEU A 74 1.03 13.75 1.29
N ALA A 75 1.71 14.87 1.03
CA ALA A 75 2.83 14.92 0.08
C ALA A 75 3.96 13.92 0.43
N TYR A 76 4.20 13.67 1.72
CA TYR A 76 5.21 12.70 2.16
C TYR A 76 4.79 11.26 1.89
N LEU A 77 3.52 10.91 2.13
CA LEU A 77 3.02 9.54 1.98
C LEU A 77 2.56 9.20 0.56
N THR A 78 2.30 10.20 -0.28
CA THR A 78 1.89 10.01 -1.67
C THR A 78 2.93 10.65 -2.61
N PRO A 79 4.16 10.09 -2.71
CA PRO A 79 5.10 10.56 -3.70
C PRO A 79 4.51 10.30 -5.10
N VAL A 80 4.17 11.38 -5.80
CA VAL A 80 3.75 11.29 -7.19
C VAL A 80 5.01 11.05 -8.00
N HIS A 81 5.22 9.80 -8.42
CA HIS A 81 6.20 9.50 -9.45
C HIS A 81 5.66 10.05 -10.78
N MET A 82 6.04 11.28 -11.12
CA MET A 82 5.89 11.75 -12.49
C MET A 82 7.02 11.13 -13.31
N GLU A 83 6.68 10.28 -14.28
CA GLU A 83 7.64 9.89 -15.31
C GLU A 83 8.14 11.15 -16.01
N VAL A 84 9.44 11.43 -15.86
CA VAL A 84 10.11 12.46 -16.64
C VAL A 84 10.21 11.91 -18.06
N LYS A 85 9.37 12.42 -18.96
CA LYS A 85 9.48 12.17 -20.40
C LYS A 85 10.72 12.82 -20.98
#